data_AF-A0A9P0BHF9-F1
#
_entry.id   AF-A0A9P0BHF9-F1
#
_cell.length_a   1.000
_cell.length_b   1.000
_cell.length_c   1.000
_cell.angle_alpha   90.00
_cell.angle_beta   90.00
_cell.angle_gamma   90.00
#
_symmetry.space_group_name_H-M   'P 1'
#
loop_
_entity.id
_entity.type
_entity.pdbx_description
1 polymer ?
#
loop_
_entity_poly.entity_id
_entity_poly.type
_entity_poly.pdbx_seq_one_letter_code
_entity_poly.pdbx_strand_id
1 'polypeptide(L)'
;MFENLSSSEWLMYISEWTFNGQQTSNIRVTTKVAVHCLLSDVPVLQDRGAAIIHNLACKEVKTVVFDDVAVELTMALLQYFNSKPSEEQLYRCMKALVKFTQISGQEVPQLIQMIGPDPRSFKGTSDRLDELIQQVSVKLH
;
A
#
# COMPACT_ATOMS: atom_id res chain seq x y z
N MET A 1 -2.09 -22.84 19.42
CA MET A 1 -1.74 -23.11 18.01
C MET A 1 -1.06 -21.87 17.42
N PHE A 2 0.09 -21.45 17.98
CA PHE A 2 0.79 -20.21 17.56
C PHE A 2 2.32 -20.30 17.65
N GLU A 3 2.89 -21.46 18.01
CA GLU A 3 4.31 -21.51 18.40
C GLU A 3 5.31 -21.44 17.25
N ASN A 4 4.88 -21.40 15.97
CA ASN A 4 5.77 -21.43 14.80
C ASN A 4 5.43 -20.43 13.67
N LEU A 5 4.56 -19.43 13.87
CA LEU A 5 4.41 -18.36 12.87
C LEU A 5 5.48 -17.29 13.11
N SER A 6 6.19 -16.86 12.06
CA SER A 6 7.00 -15.65 12.16
C SER A 6 6.10 -14.47 12.54
N SER A 7 6.61 -13.52 13.32
CA SER A 7 5.85 -12.35 13.76
C SER A 7 5.24 -11.55 12.58
N SER A 8 5.90 -11.57 11.41
CA SER A 8 5.37 -10.96 10.18
C SER A 8 4.16 -11.69 9.60
N GLU A 9 4.11 -13.02 9.69
CA GLU A 9 2.95 -13.80 9.23
C GLU A 9 1.76 -13.62 10.16
N TRP A 10 2.01 -13.43 11.46
CA TRP A 10 0.95 -13.12 12.41
C TRP A 10 0.24 -11.81 12.06
N LEU A 11 0.99 -10.76 11.68
CA LEU A 11 0.40 -9.48 11.24
C LEU A 11 -0.43 -9.63 9.96
N MET A 12 -0.05 -10.55 9.07
CA MET A 12 -0.75 -10.79 7.80
C MET A 12 -1.81 -11.89 7.90
N TYR A 13 -2.09 -12.39 9.10
CA TYR A 13 -3.00 -13.50 9.27
C TYR A 13 -4.43 -13.11 8.88
N ILE A 14 -5.02 -13.89 7.97
CA ILE A 14 -6.27 -13.55 7.30
C ILE A 14 -7.51 -14.09 8.01
N SER A 15 -7.36 -15.08 8.90
CA SER A 15 -8.51 -15.67 9.58
C SER A 15 -9.23 -14.62 10.42
N GLU A 16 -10.55 -14.57 10.24
CA GLU A 16 -11.37 -13.58 10.90
C GLU A 16 -11.58 -13.91 12.38
N TRP A 17 -11.67 -12.85 13.17
CA TRP A 17 -12.04 -12.87 14.58
C TRP A 17 -12.91 -11.66 14.90
N THR A 18 -13.69 -11.76 15.97
CA THR A 18 -14.62 -10.70 16.38
C THR A 18 -13.99 -9.80 17.43
N PHE A 19 -14.07 -8.49 17.21
CA PHE A 19 -13.69 -7.47 18.19
C PHE A 19 -14.82 -6.48 18.38
N ASN A 20 -15.35 -6.32 19.60
CA ASN A 20 -16.45 -5.38 19.89
C ASN A 20 -17.64 -5.51 18.92
N GLY A 21 -17.99 -6.74 18.52
CA GLY A 21 -19.09 -7.03 17.59
C GLY A 21 -18.78 -6.82 16.10
N GLN A 22 -17.55 -6.45 15.73
CA GLN A 22 -17.12 -6.32 14.35
C GLN A 22 -16.20 -7.47 13.93
N GLN A 23 -16.41 -7.99 12.70
CA GLN A 23 -15.52 -8.97 12.10
C GLN A 23 -14.25 -8.29 11.59
N THR A 24 -13.09 -8.75 12.05
CA THR A 24 -11.78 -8.23 11.67
C THR A 24 -10.78 -9.37 11.48
N SER A 25 -9.58 -9.06 11.05
CA SER A 25 -8.45 -9.99 10.96
C SER A 25 -7.15 -9.21 11.21
N ASN A 26 -6.04 -9.91 11.45
CA ASN A 26 -4.79 -9.24 11.78
C ASN A 26 -4.30 -8.36 10.62
N ILE A 27 -4.47 -8.83 9.38
CA ILE A 27 -4.13 -8.03 8.21
C ILE A 27 -5.01 -6.79 8.10
N ARG A 28 -6.32 -6.88 8.37
CA ARG A 28 -7.22 -5.71 8.38
C ARG A 28 -6.78 -4.69 9.43
N VAL A 29 -6.40 -5.13 10.62
CA VAL A 29 -5.87 -4.24 11.67
C VAL A 29 -4.56 -3.58 11.21
N THR A 30 -3.63 -4.36 10.66
CA THR A 30 -2.34 -3.87 10.17
C THR A 30 -2.51 -2.86 9.04
N THR A 31 -3.44 -3.11 8.10
CA THR A 31 -3.83 -2.20 7.03
C THR A 31 -4.33 -0.87 7.59
N LYS A 32 -5.26 -0.89 8.56
CA LYS A 32 -5.75 0.35 9.19
C LYS A 32 -4.64 1.15 9.86
N VAL A 33 -3.75 0.48 10.61
CA VAL A 33 -2.58 1.15 11.23
C VAL A 33 -1.71 1.80 10.16
N ALA A 34 -1.43 1.09 9.06
CA ALA A 34 -0.62 1.60 7.97
C ALA A 34 -1.24 2.84 7.31
N VAL A 35 -2.55 2.81 7.04
CA VAL A 35 -3.32 3.93 6.47
C VAL A 35 -3.31 5.14 7.41
N HIS A 36 -3.66 4.95 8.69
CA HIS A 36 -3.70 6.04 9.67
C HIS A 36 -2.32 6.65 9.92
N CYS A 37 -1.25 5.85 9.89
CA CYS A 37 0.10 6.36 9.96
C CYS A 37 0.47 7.19 8.72
N LEU A 38 0.21 6.66 7.51
CA LEU A 38 0.54 7.33 6.26
C LEU A 38 -0.19 8.67 6.09
N LEU A 39 -1.46 8.73 6.47
CA LEU A 39 -2.32 9.92 6.32
C LEU A 39 -2.31 10.83 7.56
N SER A 40 -1.41 10.61 8.50
CA SER A 40 -1.24 11.47 9.66
C SER A 40 -0.57 12.79 9.30
N ASP A 41 -0.82 13.85 10.06
CA ASP A 41 -0.07 15.12 9.98
C ASP A 41 1.32 15.05 10.64
N VAL A 42 1.68 13.91 11.24
CA VAL A 42 2.94 13.72 11.95
C VAL A 42 3.97 13.05 11.04
N PRO A 43 5.09 13.72 10.67
CA PRO A 43 6.05 13.18 9.70
C PRO A 43 6.65 11.81 10.07
N VAL A 44 6.91 11.57 11.35
CA VAL A 44 7.42 10.26 11.81
C VAL A 44 6.39 9.15 11.64
N LEU A 45 5.09 9.46 11.74
CA LEU A 45 4.04 8.48 11.47
C LEU A 45 3.92 8.23 9.97
N GLN A 46 4.03 9.26 9.12
CA GLN A 46 4.00 9.11 7.67
C GLN A 46 5.14 8.20 7.16
N ASP A 47 6.36 8.41 7.64
CA ASP A 47 7.52 7.57 7.29
C ASP A 47 7.30 6.10 7.70
N ARG A 48 6.77 5.87 8.91
CA ARG A 48 6.42 4.51 9.39
C ARG A 48 5.30 3.89 8.57
N GLY A 49 4.27 4.66 8.23
CA GLY A 49 3.17 4.23 7.37
C GLY A 49 3.68 3.78 6.01
N ALA A 50 4.49 4.60 5.35
CA ALA A 50 5.13 4.27 4.08
C ALA A 50 6.01 3.01 4.17
N ALA A 51 6.74 2.83 5.28
CA ALA A 51 7.54 1.62 5.51
C ALA A 51 6.68 0.35 5.68
N ILE A 52 5.60 0.42 6.47
CA ILE A 52 4.69 -0.71 6.65
C ILE A 52 4.03 -1.09 5.32
N ILE A 53 3.53 -0.11 4.56
CA ILE A 53 2.87 -0.35 3.27
C ILE A 53 3.83 -1.00 2.27
N HIS A 54 5.07 -0.50 2.20
CA HIS A 54 6.11 -1.11 1.37
C HIS A 54 6.37 -2.56 1.73
N ASN A 55 6.51 -2.85 3.02
CA ASN A 55 6.76 -4.21 3.50
C ASN A 55 5.58 -5.15 3.22
N LEU A 56 4.34 -4.68 3.39
CA LEU A 56 3.14 -5.43 3.04
C LEU A 56 3.10 -5.75 1.53
N ALA A 57 3.40 -4.76 0.69
CA ALA A 57 3.40 -4.93 -0.77
C ALA A 57 4.50 -5.88 -1.27
N CYS A 58 5.62 -5.99 -0.54
CA CYS A 58 6.71 -6.90 -0.85
C CYS A 58 6.46 -8.36 -0.42
N LYS A 59 5.45 -8.62 0.41
CA LYS A 59 5.12 -9.98 0.83
C LYS A 59 4.26 -10.66 -0.24
N GLU A 60 4.74 -11.79 -0.76
CA GLU A 60 4.00 -12.58 -1.73
C GLU A 60 2.90 -13.38 -1.03
N VAL A 61 1.65 -12.91 -1.12
CA VAL A 61 0.50 -13.68 -0.64
C VAL A 61 -0.60 -13.64 -1.70
N LYS A 62 -0.93 -14.82 -2.24
CA LYS A 62 -1.92 -15.00 -3.32
C LYS A 62 -3.26 -15.39 -2.72
N THR A 63 -3.97 -14.46 -2.10
CA THR A 63 -5.33 -14.71 -1.56
C THR A 63 -6.23 -13.49 -1.78
N VAL A 64 -7.53 -13.68 -1.99
CA VAL A 64 -8.53 -12.62 -2.26
C VAL A 64 -8.53 -11.52 -1.20
N VAL A 65 -8.25 -11.86 0.06
CA VAL A 65 -8.12 -10.87 1.16
C VAL A 65 -7.03 -9.82 0.88
N PHE A 66 -6.04 -10.14 0.05
CA PHE A 66 -5.00 -9.19 -0.35
C PHE A 66 -5.45 -8.22 -1.44
N ASP A 67 -6.51 -8.53 -2.20
CA ASP A 67 -7.05 -7.60 -3.19
C ASP A 67 -7.73 -6.41 -2.47
N ASP A 68 -8.60 -6.69 -1.50
CA ASP A 68 -9.22 -5.66 -0.63
C ASP A 68 -8.17 -4.79 0.06
N VAL A 69 -7.12 -5.43 0.58
CA VAL A 69 -6.01 -4.74 1.25
C VAL A 69 -5.21 -3.89 0.25
N ALA A 70 -4.92 -4.41 -0.95
CA ALA A 70 -4.21 -3.66 -1.99
C ALA A 70 -5.00 -2.45 -2.45
N VAL A 71 -6.32 -2.58 -2.60
CA VAL A 71 -7.24 -1.47 -2.93
C VAL A 71 -7.21 -0.40 -1.84
N GLU A 72 -7.39 -0.78 -0.58
CA GLU A 72 -7.42 0.18 0.53
C GLU A 72 -6.08 0.91 0.68
N LEU A 73 -4.96 0.18 0.63
CA LEU A 73 -3.62 0.77 0.70
C LEU A 73 -3.33 1.66 -0.51
N THR A 74 -3.80 1.28 -1.70
CA THR A 74 -3.68 2.11 -2.91
C THR A 74 -4.43 3.42 -2.73
N MET A 75 -5.66 3.42 -2.23
CA MET A 75 -6.41 4.65 -1.97
C MET A 75 -5.65 5.59 -1.02
N ALA A 76 -5.06 5.04 0.05
CA ALA A 76 -4.25 5.82 0.98
C ALA A 76 -2.98 6.39 0.32
N LEU A 77 -2.30 5.62 -0.53
CA LEU A 77 -1.13 6.10 -1.28
C LEU A 77 -1.50 7.24 -2.23
N LEU A 78 -2.59 7.11 -2.98
CA LEU A 78 -3.07 8.14 -3.90
C LEU A 78 -3.47 9.43 -3.16
N GLN A 79 -4.12 9.30 -2.01
CA GLN A 79 -4.41 10.44 -1.15
C GLN A 79 -3.12 11.09 -0.63
N TYR A 80 -2.16 10.30 -0.15
CA TYR A 80 -0.87 10.78 0.32
C TYR A 80 -0.07 11.51 -0.77
N PHE A 81 -0.14 11.06 -2.02
CA PHE A 81 0.53 11.74 -3.14
C PHE A 81 0.05 13.17 -3.38
N ASN A 82 -1.20 13.50 -3.03
CA ASN A 82 -1.68 14.88 -3.13
C ASN A 82 -0.94 15.84 -2.20
N SER A 83 -0.30 15.34 -1.13
CA SER A 83 0.53 16.17 -0.25
C SER A 83 1.94 16.43 -0.79
N LYS A 84 2.29 15.88 -1.97
CA LYS A 84 3.62 15.97 -2.59
C LYS A 84 4.74 15.57 -1.61
N PRO A 85 4.79 14.29 -1.21
CA PRO A 85 5.74 13.82 -0.22
C PRO A 85 7.20 13.98 -0.69
N SER A 86 8.13 13.92 0.26
CA SER A 86 9.56 13.92 -0.03
C SER A 86 9.94 12.77 -0.96
N GLU A 87 11.00 12.95 -1.74
CA GLU A 87 11.41 11.97 -2.77
C GLU A 87 11.62 10.55 -2.19
N GLU A 88 12.23 10.41 -1.02
CA GLU A 88 12.46 9.10 -0.39
C GLU A 88 11.14 8.39 -0.02
N GLN A 89 10.17 9.14 0.53
CA GLN A 89 8.85 8.60 0.85
C GLN A 89 8.06 8.27 -0.42
N LEU A 90 8.14 9.16 -1.42
CA LEU A 90 7.50 8.98 -2.72
C LEU A 90 8.04 7.73 -3.43
N TYR A 91 9.36 7.54 -3.45
CA TYR A 91 10.01 6.36 -4.01
C TYR A 91 9.52 5.08 -3.32
N ARG A 92 9.51 5.05 -1.98
CA ARG A 92 9.04 3.90 -1.21
C ARG A 92 7.57 3.57 -1.49
N CYS A 93 6.72 4.59 -1.52
CA CYS A 93 5.29 4.48 -1.82
C CYS A 93 5.02 4.04 -3.26
N MET A 94 5.78 4.56 -4.23
CA MET A 94 5.66 4.19 -5.64
C MET A 94 6.08 2.73 -5.87
N LYS A 95 7.11 2.23 -5.18
CA LYS A 95 7.45 0.79 -5.20
C LYS A 95 6.30 -0.08 -4.72
N ALA A 96 5.61 0.35 -3.66
CA ALA A 96 4.43 -0.37 -3.16
C ALA A 96 3.29 -0.33 -4.19
N LEU A 97 3.05 0.83 -4.82
CA LEU A 97 2.03 0.96 -5.86
C LEU A 97 2.29 0.03 -7.05
N VAL A 98 3.54 -0.05 -7.54
CA VAL A 98 3.93 -1.00 -8.60
C VAL A 98 3.55 -2.43 -8.19
N LYS A 99 3.81 -2.82 -6.94
CA LYS A 99 3.44 -4.15 -6.46
C LYS A 99 1.93 -4.35 -6.37
N PHE A 100 1.18 -3.36 -5.91
CA PHE A 100 -0.29 -3.46 -5.87
C PHE A 100 -0.92 -3.59 -7.26
N THR A 101 -0.36 -2.96 -8.30
CA THR A 101 -0.81 -3.19 -9.70
C THR A 101 -0.57 -4.62 -10.20
N GLN A 102 0.31 -5.38 -9.54
CA GLN A 102 0.57 -6.78 -9.86
C GLN A 102 -0.32 -7.72 -9.03
N ILE A 103 -0.64 -7.33 -7.79
CA ILE A 103 -1.50 -8.09 -6.88
C ILE A 103 -2.96 -8.00 -7.36
N SER A 104 -3.51 -6.78 -7.46
CA SER A 104 -4.85 -6.53 -7.97
C SER A 104 -4.75 -5.89 -9.36
N GLY A 105 -4.62 -6.74 -10.39
CA GLY A 105 -4.30 -6.32 -11.75
C GLY A 105 -5.40 -5.58 -12.52
N GLN A 106 -6.61 -5.47 -11.96
CA GLN A 106 -7.72 -4.73 -12.57
C GLN A 106 -8.15 -3.55 -11.70
N GLU A 107 -8.43 -3.78 -10.41
CA GLU A 107 -9.01 -2.75 -9.55
C GLU A 107 -7.99 -1.65 -9.22
N VAL A 108 -6.75 -2.00 -8.89
CA VAL A 108 -5.71 -1.00 -8.57
C VAL A 108 -5.40 -0.08 -9.77
N PRO A 109 -5.18 -0.57 -11.00
CA PRO A 109 -5.06 0.29 -12.18
C PRO A 109 -6.25 1.23 -12.39
N GLN A 110 -7.49 0.75 -12.23
CA GLN A 110 -8.70 1.58 -12.36
C GLN A 110 -8.74 2.68 -11.30
N LEU A 111 -8.40 2.36 -10.04
CA LEU A 111 -8.34 3.35 -8.96
C LEU A 111 -7.31 4.44 -9.22
N ILE A 112 -6.13 4.07 -9.74
CA ILE A 112 -5.08 5.04 -10.12
C ILE A 112 -5.60 6.02 -11.17
N GLN A 113 -6.34 5.53 -12.18
CA GLN A 113 -6.92 6.37 -13.23
C GLN A 113 -8.06 7.27 -12.73
N MET A 114 -8.84 6.82 -11.75
CA MET A 114 -10.06 7.53 -11.31
C MET A 114 -9.84 8.51 -10.15
N ILE A 115 -8.95 8.20 -9.20
CA ILE A 115 -8.89 8.89 -7.90
C ILE A 115 -7.66 9.78 -7.76
N GLY A 116 -6.50 9.27 -8.15
CA GLY A 116 -5.22 9.82 -7.70
C GLY A 116 -4.61 10.82 -8.67
N PRO A 117 -3.64 11.63 -8.18
CA PRO A 117 -2.80 12.37 -9.11
C PRO A 117 -2.12 11.37 -10.04
N ASP A 118 -2.14 11.68 -11.34
CA ASP A 118 -1.47 10.86 -12.35
C ASP A 118 -0.02 10.59 -11.91
N PRO A 119 0.44 9.33 -11.78
CA PRO A 119 1.81 9.03 -11.37
C PRO A 119 2.86 9.77 -12.21
N ARG A 120 2.56 10.09 -13.48
CA ARG A 120 3.42 10.84 -14.39
C ARG A 120 3.65 12.29 -13.95
N SER A 121 2.80 12.83 -13.08
CA SER A 121 2.99 14.17 -12.48
C SER A 121 4.24 14.27 -11.60
N PHE A 122 4.79 13.14 -11.17
CA PHE A 122 6.03 13.07 -10.37
C PHE A 122 7.29 12.81 -11.21
N LYS A 123 7.17 12.76 -12.53
CA LYS A 123 8.30 12.50 -13.42
C LYS A 123 9.36 13.60 -13.30
N GLY A 124 10.63 13.23 -13.30
CA GLY A 124 11.77 14.13 -13.14
C GLY A 124 12.15 14.43 -11.69
N THR A 125 11.51 13.79 -10.71
CA THR A 125 11.92 13.90 -9.29
C THR A 125 13.24 13.17 -9.04
N SER A 126 13.41 11.97 -9.62
CA SER A 126 14.66 11.20 -9.62
C SER A 126 14.60 10.07 -10.66
N ASP A 127 15.75 9.61 -11.16
CA ASP A 127 15.83 8.53 -12.16
C ASP A 127 15.14 7.25 -11.67
N ARG A 128 15.37 6.90 -10.40
CA ARG A 128 14.77 5.70 -9.77
C ARG A 128 13.25 5.80 -9.65
N LEU A 129 12.69 7.00 -9.52
CA LEU A 129 11.24 7.19 -9.48
C LEU A 129 10.65 7.11 -10.88
N ASP A 130 11.32 7.68 -11.87
CA ASP A 130 10.90 7.64 -13.27
C ASP A 130 10.80 6.20 -13.80
N GLU A 131 11.72 5.32 -13.40
CA GLU A 131 11.65 3.89 -13.68
C GLU A 131 10.38 3.22 -13.10
N LEU A 132 9.97 3.60 -11.88
CA LEU A 132 8.77 3.05 -11.24
C LEU A 132 7.49 3.61 -11.88
N ILE A 133 7.48 4.90 -12.21
CA ILE A 133 6.37 5.54 -12.94
C ILE A 133 6.15 4.83 -14.27
N GLN A 134 7.23 4.47 -14.98
CA GLN A 134 7.12 3.72 -16.23
C GLN A 134 6.49 2.33 -15.99
N GLN A 135 6.90 1.63 -14.93
CA GLN A 135 6.31 0.33 -14.57
C GLN A 135 4.81 0.43 -14.25
N VAL A 136 4.39 1.45 -13.49
CA VAL A 136 2.96 1.70 -13.24
C VAL A 136 2.25 2.01 -14.54
N SER A 137 2.81 2.89 -15.37
CA SER A 137 2.19 3.33 -16.63
C SER A 137 1.90 2.18 -17.59
N VAL A 138 2.79 1.18 -17.67
CA VAL A 138 2.58 -0.04 -18.46
C VAL A 138 1.36 -0.83 -17.98
N LYS A 139 0.98 -0.73 -16.71
CA LYS A 139 -0.19 -1.42 -16.13
C LYS A 139 -1.49 -0.63 -16.25
N LEU A 140 -1.42 0.65 -16.62
CA LEU A 140 -2.59 1.51 -16.84
C LEU A 140 -3.09 1.44 -18.30
N HIS A 141 -2.41 0.68 -19.17
CA HIS A 141 -2.75 0.48 -20.58
C HIS A 141 -3.10 -0.98 -20.83
#